data_AF-K8GD61-F1
#
_entry.id   AF-K8GD61-F1
#
_cell.length_a   1.000
_cell.length_b   1.000
_cell.length_c   1.000
_cell.angle_alpha   90.00
_cell.angle_beta   90.00
_cell.angle_gamma   90.00
#
_symmetry.space_group_name_H-M   'P 1'
#
loop_
_entity.id
_entity.type
_entity.pdbx_description
1 polymer ?
#
loop_
_entity_poly.entity_id
_entity_poly.type
_entity_poly.pdbx_seq_one_letter_code
_entity_poly.pdbx_strand_id
1 'polypeptide(L)'
;MSNRVMVKSLLVLMGVTASFSAYSPVKAAETCQPFRPLGGTGYEVRKSVSSTGVTPGVRNNWDTDFVVPPGTRFTRYIATITSETPENYNIIINFRYANNTARQVFRRDGVRLVGGVPFQIIGDPPSGASQPIQINTNISGRQGATYRVGVSGCTRE
;
A
#
# COMPACT_ATOMS: atom_id res chain seq x y z
N MET A 1 -34.81 78.64 -11.49
CA MET A 1 -34.21 77.29 -11.62
C MET A 1 -33.97 76.74 -10.23
N SER A 2 -34.75 75.73 -9.86
CA SER A 2 -34.72 75.04 -8.56
C SER A 2 -33.79 73.83 -8.68
N ASN A 3 -32.96 73.57 -7.68
CA ASN A 3 -32.54 72.21 -7.36
C ASN A 3 -32.13 72.11 -5.88
N ARG A 4 -33.02 71.50 -5.09
CA ARG A 4 -32.75 71.07 -3.72
C ARG A 4 -32.06 69.71 -3.79
N VAL A 5 -30.89 69.60 -3.17
CA VAL A 5 -30.16 68.33 -3.04
C VAL A 5 -30.76 67.55 -1.86
N MET A 6 -31.29 66.37 -2.17
CA MET A 6 -31.77 65.34 -1.24
C MET A 6 -30.69 64.27 -1.16
N VAL A 7 -30.13 63.98 0.03
CA VAL A 7 -29.32 62.76 0.28
C VAL A 7 -29.60 62.34 1.73
N LYS A 8 -30.60 61.47 1.95
CA LYS A 8 -30.57 59.99 2.06
C LYS A 8 -30.12 59.49 3.43
N SER A 9 -31.11 59.03 4.18
CA SER A 9 -31.05 58.37 5.48
C SER A 9 -30.16 57.12 5.46
N LEU A 10 -29.38 56.96 6.53
CA LEU A 10 -28.52 55.81 6.80
C LEU A 10 -29.35 54.70 7.46
N LEU A 11 -29.47 53.54 6.80
CA LEU A 11 -30.07 52.32 7.36
C LEU A 11 -28.93 51.38 7.78
N VAL A 12 -28.82 51.11 9.08
CA VAL A 12 -27.87 50.14 9.65
C VAL A 12 -28.57 48.78 9.74
N LEU A 13 -28.16 47.81 8.93
CA LEU A 13 -28.56 46.41 9.08
C LEU A 13 -27.56 45.70 10.02
N MET A 14 -28.05 45.19 11.15
CA MET A 14 -27.35 44.18 11.95
C MET A 14 -27.42 42.83 11.25
N GLY A 15 -26.31 42.37 10.68
CA GLY A 15 -26.18 41.04 10.11
C GLY A 15 -25.96 39.99 11.21
N VAL A 16 -26.86 39.03 11.33
CA VAL A 16 -26.70 37.84 12.17
C VAL A 16 -25.70 36.91 11.49
N THR A 17 -24.50 36.78 12.06
CA THR A 17 -23.49 35.81 11.61
C THR A 17 -23.85 34.41 12.12
N ALA A 18 -24.51 33.61 11.29
CA ALA A 18 -24.69 32.19 11.53
C ALA A 18 -23.31 31.49 11.46
N SER A 19 -22.82 30.99 12.59
CA SER A 19 -21.59 30.21 12.67
C SER A 19 -21.87 28.81 12.13
N PHE A 20 -21.57 28.58 10.85
CA PHE A 20 -21.56 27.24 10.27
C PHE A 20 -20.37 26.47 10.84
N SER A 21 -20.59 25.66 11.88
CA SER A 21 -19.63 24.65 12.30
C SER A 21 -19.49 23.61 11.20
N ALA A 22 -18.38 23.67 10.47
CA ALA A 22 -17.99 22.65 9.51
C ALA A 22 -17.67 21.36 10.28
N TYR A 23 -18.62 20.42 10.32
CA TYR A 23 -18.35 19.05 10.73
C TYR A 23 -17.47 18.39 9.66
N SER A 24 -16.15 18.45 9.84
CA SER A 24 -15.24 17.61 9.07
C SER A 24 -15.49 16.15 9.49
N PRO A 25 -15.86 15.23 8.58
CA PRO A 25 -15.97 13.84 8.94
C PRO A 25 -14.59 13.33 9.37
N VAL A 26 -14.48 12.88 10.62
CA VAL A 26 -13.29 12.16 11.10
C VAL A 26 -13.19 10.90 10.24
N LYS A 27 -12.16 10.82 9.39
CA LYS A 27 -11.86 9.57 8.68
C LYS A 27 -11.51 8.53 9.73
N ALA A 28 -12.24 7.42 9.76
CA ALA A 28 -11.95 6.30 10.63
C ALA A 28 -10.45 5.94 10.54
N ALA A 29 -9.82 5.75 11.70
CA ALA A 29 -8.42 5.38 11.77
C ALA A 29 -8.25 3.99 11.15
N GLU A 30 -7.19 3.81 10.37
CA GLU A 30 -6.83 2.51 9.83
C GLU A 30 -5.82 1.82 10.73
N THR A 31 -6.10 0.57 11.09
CA THR A 31 -5.23 -0.26 11.91
C THR A 31 -4.56 -1.32 11.04
N CYS A 32 -3.23 -1.30 10.97
CA CYS A 32 -2.45 -2.23 10.14
C CYS A 32 -1.66 -3.23 10.99
N GLN A 33 -1.70 -4.50 10.60
CA GLN A 33 -0.96 -5.60 11.22
C GLN A 33 0.10 -6.15 10.26
N PRO A 34 1.37 -6.25 10.67
CA PRO A 34 2.42 -6.86 9.85
C PRO A 34 2.30 -8.39 9.82
N PHE A 35 2.63 -8.99 8.69
CA PHE A 35 2.56 -10.43 8.44
C PHE A 35 3.93 -11.09 8.56
N ARG A 36 3.93 -12.34 9.01
CA ARG A 36 5.17 -13.11 9.15
C ARG A 36 5.52 -13.77 7.81
N PRO A 37 6.80 -13.76 7.41
CA PRO A 37 7.25 -14.54 6.28
C PRO A 37 7.20 -16.04 6.63
N LEU A 38 6.81 -16.86 5.65
CA LEU A 38 6.81 -18.31 5.77
C LEU A 38 8.25 -18.81 5.79
N GLY A 39 8.59 -19.59 6.83
CA GLY A 39 9.94 -20.14 7.01
C GLY A 39 10.99 -19.14 7.54
N GLY A 40 10.58 -17.94 7.95
CA GLY A 40 11.46 -16.91 8.50
C GLY A 40 11.06 -16.46 9.90
N THR A 41 11.83 -15.51 10.45
CA THR A 41 11.52 -14.80 11.71
C THR A 41 11.29 -13.32 11.43
N GLY A 42 10.66 -12.62 12.37
CA GLY A 42 10.32 -11.20 12.21
C GLY A 42 9.16 -10.94 11.25
N TYR A 43 9.14 -9.74 10.67
CA TYR A 43 8.07 -9.22 9.81
C TYR A 43 8.58 -8.62 8.48
N GLU A 44 9.90 -8.66 8.28
CA GLU A 44 10.59 -8.15 7.10
C GLU A 44 11.67 -9.16 6.72
N VAL A 45 11.84 -9.40 5.42
CA VAL A 45 12.86 -10.30 4.88
C VAL A 45 13.84 -9.47 4.06
N ARG A 46 15.13 -9.60 4.38
CA ARG A 46 16.23 -9.06 3.58
C ARG A 46 16.72 -10.11 2.59
N LYS A 47 16.80 -9.76 1.30
CA LYS A 47 17.22 -10.68 0.22
C LYS A 47 18.23 -10.01 -0.70
N SER A 48 19.13 -10.83 -1.24
CA SER A 48 20.00 -10.48 -2.37
C SER A 48 19.50 -11.25 -3.58
N VAL A 49 19.16 -10.57 -4.67
CA VAL A 49 18.62 -11.21 -5.87
C VAL A 49 19.64 -12.20 -6.43
N SER A 50 19.26 -13.48 -6.52
CA SER A 50 20.04 -14.48 -7.25
C SER A 50 19.74 -14.37 -8.76
N SER A 51 20.69 -14.79 -9.61
CA SER A 51 20.39 -14.97 -11.02
C SER A 51 19.33 -16.06 -11.19
N THR A 52 18.57 -16.00 -12.29
CA THR A 52 17.94 -17.19 -12.85
C THR A 52 19.06 -18.20 -13.10
N GLY A 53 18.95 -19.43 -12.59
CA GLY A 53 20.02 -20.41 -12.68
C GLY A 53 20.45 -20.63 -14.13
N VAL A 54 21.63 -20.15 -14.50
CA VAL A 54 22.33 -20.58 -15.73
C VAL A 54 22.79 -22.03 -15.61
N THR A 55 22.86 -22.54 -14.38
CA THR A 55 23.17 -23.93 -14.03
C THR A 55 21.87 -24.71 -13.85
N PRO A 56 21.66 -25.82 -14.58
CA PRO A 56 20.52 -26.71 -14.37
C PRO A 56 20.40 -27.11 -12.89
N GLY A 57 19.22 -26.90 -12.31
CA GLY A 57 18.93 -27.26 -10.92
C GLY A 57 19.09 -26.14 -9.88
N VAL A 58 19.73 -25.02 -10.21
CA VAL A 58 19.82 -23.87 -9.29
C VAL A 58 18.53 -23.05 -9.38
N ARG A 59 17.69 -23.15 -8.34
CA ARG A 59 16.47 -22.34 -8.23
C ARG A 59 16.83 -20.91 -7.85
N ASN A 60 16.13 -19.94 -8.45
CA ASN A 60 16.24 -18.55 -8.02
C ASN A 60 15.63 -18.36 -6.63
N ASN A 61 15.91 -17.22 -6.00
CA ASN A 61 15.36 -16.85 -4.71
C ASN A 61 14.35 -15.69 -4.82
N TRP A 62 13.59 -15.56 -5.89
CA TRP A 62 12.77 -14.35 -6.09
C TRP A 62 11.51 -14.32 -5.23
N ASP A 63 10.94 -15.49 -4.92
CA ASP A 63 9.71 -15.62 -4.14
C ASP A 63 9.93 -15.44 -2.63
N THR A 64 9.01 -14.72 -2.00
CA THR A 64 8.85 -14.65 -0.54
C THR A 64 7.37 -14.73 -0.24
N ASP A 65 6.99 -15.62 0.66
CA ASP A 65 5.61 -15.85 1.04
C ASP A 65 5.36 -15.30 2.43
N PHE A 66 4.24 -14.59 2.62
CA PHE A 66 3.80 -14.04 3.90
C PHE A 66 2.46 -14.64 4.27
N VAL A 67 2.34 -15.13 5.50
CA VAL A 67 1.11 -15.75 6.01
C VAL A 67 0.13 -14.67 6.43
N VAL A 68 -1.09 -14.73 5.91
CA VAL A 68 -2.18 -13.85 6.35
C VAL A 68 -2.78 -14.45 7.63
N PRO A 69 -2.78 -13.72 8.77
CA PRO A 69 -3.36 -14.22 10.00
C PRO A 69 -4.86 -14.52 9.84
N PRO A 70 -5.36 -15.67 10.32
CA PRO A 70 -6.79 -15.95 10.34
C PRO A 70 -7.51 -15.06 11.36
N GLY A 71 -8.84 -15.03 11.28
CA GLY A 71 -9.69 -14.34 12.27
C GLY A 71 -9.83 -12.83 12.08
N THR A 72 -8.97 -12.19 11.28
CA THR A 72 -9.09 -10.78 10.92
C THR A 72 -9.50 -10.63 9.46
N ARG A 73 -10.52 -9.79 9.18
CA ARG A 73 -10.94 -9.46 7.82
C ARG A 73 -10.25 -8.18 7.38
N PHE A 74 -9.12 -8.31 6.70
CA PHE A 74 -8.41 -7.16 6.17
C PHE A 74 -9.15 -6.57 4.97
N THR A 75 -9.17 -5.25 4.93
CA THR A 75 -9.78 -4.45 3.84
C THR A 75 -8.76 -4.04 2.79
N ARG A 76 -7.47 -4.10 3.14
CA ARG A 76 -6.35 -3.70 2.29
C ARG A 76 -5.09 -4.43 2.69
N TYR A 77 -4.23 -4.70 1.73
CA TYR A 77 -2.92 -5.31 1.91
C TYR A 77 -1.84 -4.41 1.34
N ILE A 78 -0.73 -4.30 2.05
CA ILE A 78 0.38 -3.41 1.68
C ILE A 78 1.66 -4.22 1.66
N ALA A 79 2.25 -4.39 0.47
CA ALA A 79 3.61 -4.87 0.32
C ALA A 79 4.55 -3.66 0.30
N THR A 80 5.53 -3.64 1.21
CA THR A 80 6.53 -2.58 1.31
C THR A 80 7.88 -3.13 0.91
N ILE A 81 8.51 -2.52 -0.09
CA ILE A 81 9.81 -2.93 -0.62
C ILE A 81 10.77 -1.77 -0.46
N THR A 82 11.90 -2.00 0.20
CA THR A 82 12.96 -1.00 0.37
C THR A 82 14.24 -1.55 -0.22
N SER A 83 14.68 -0.99 -1.34
CA SER A 83 16.00 -1.34 -1.89
C SER A 83 17.10 -0.73 -1.03
N GLU A 84 18.25 -1.37 -0.91
CA GLU A 84 19.39 -0.80 -0.16
C GLU A 84 20.18 0.21 -1.00
N THR A 85 20.20 0.04 -2.32
CA THR A 85 20.89 0.92 -3.27
C THR A 85 19.99 1.23 -4.46
N PRO A 86 20.14 2.37 -5.14
CA PRO A 86 19.32 2.67 -6.32
C PRO A 86 19.39 1.56 -7.39
N GLU A 87 18.29 0.83 -7.62
CA GLU A 87 18.26 -0.34 -8.54
C GLU A 87 16.89 -0.52 -9.22
N ASN A 88 16.86 -1.24 -10.34
CA ASN A 88 15.63 -1.63 -11.04
C ASN A 88 15.20 -3.05 -10.66
N TYR A 89 13.91 -3.22 -10.36
CA TYR A 89 13.32 -4.51 -10.01
C TYR A 89 12.10 -4.82 -10.88
N ASN A 90 11.89 -6.10 -11.16
CA ASN A 90 10.60 -6.60 -11.63
C ASN A 90 9.85 -7.16 -10.43
N ILE A 91 8.62 -6.69 -10.23
CA ILE A 91 7.85 -6.97 -9.02
C ILE A 91 6.50 -7.54 -9.41
N ILE A 92 6.18 -8.70 -8.86
CA ILE A 92 4.87 -9.34 -8.97
C ILE A 92 4.36 -9.62 -7.56
N ILE A 93 3.11 -9.28 -7.29
CA ILE A 93 2.42 -9.60 -6.03
C ILE A 93 1.23 -10.50 -6.35
N ASN A 94 1.15 -11.63 -5.66
CA ASN A 94 0.06 -12.59 -5.81
C ASN A 94 -0.64 -12.84 -4.46
N PHE A 95 -1.96 -12.87 -4.49
CA PHE A 95 -2.79 -13.39 -3.41
C PHE A 95 -3.05 -14.87 -3.65
N ARG A 96 -2.84 -15.70 -2.63
CA ARG A 96 -3.13 -17.14 -2.65
C ARG A 96 -4.26 -17.45 -1.68
N TYR A 97 -5.21 -18.26 -2.12
CA TYR A 97 -6.45 -18.57 -1.39
C TYR A 97 -6.50 -20.04 -0.97
N ALA A 98 -7.34 -20.35 0.02
CA ALA A 98 -7.46 -21.69 0.59
C ALA A 98 -7.96 -22.76 -0.40
N ASN A 99 -8.62 -22.35 -1.48
CA ASN A 99 -9.05 -23.25 -2.56
C ASN A 99 -7.94 -23.54 -3.59
N ASN A 100 -6.67 -23.30 -3.23
CA ASN A 100 -5.49 -23.44 -4.08
C ASN A 100 -5.45 -22.52 -5.32
N THR A 101 -6.35 -21.53 -5.42
CA THR A 101 -6.27 -20.53 -6.48
C THR A 101 -5.30 -19.40 -6.10
N ALA A 102 -4.80 -18.71 -7.11
CA ALA A 102 -3.99 -17.51 -6.93
C ALA A 102 -4.48 -16.39 -7.86
N ARG A 103 -4.32 -15.15 -7.41
CA ARG A 103 -4.61 -13.95 -8.20
C ARG A 103 -3.43 -13.00 -8.15
N GLN A 104 -2.92 -12.62 -9.33
CA GLN A 104 -1.98 -11.52 -9.45
C GLN A 104 -2.71 -10.20 -9.19
N VAL A 105 -2.23 -9.44 -8.20
CA VAL A 105 -2.79 -8.12 -7.84
C VAL A 105 -1.89 -6.97 -8.28
N PHE A 106 -0.61 -7.26 -8.52
CA PHE A 106 0.34 -6.30 -9.06
C PHE A 106 1.35 -7.01 -9.94
N ARG A 107 1.72 -6.37 -11.06
CA ARG A 107 2.88 -6.73 -11.87
C ARG A 107 3.42 -5.47 -12.51
N ARG A 108 4.72 -5.22 -12.35
CA ARG A 108 5.43 -4.18 -13.09
C ARG A 108 6.88 -4.59 -13.26
N ASP A 109 7.38 -4.45 -14.48
CA ASP A 109 8.77 -4.69 -14.83
C ASP A 109 9.54 -3.35 -14.82
N GLY A 110 10.84 -3.38 -14.49
CA GLY A 110 11.72 -2.20 -14.52
C GLY A 110 11.38 -1.10 -13.51
N VAL A 111 10.84 -1.44 -12.34
CA VAL A 111 10.53 -0.47 -11.28
C VAL A 111 11.82 0.07 -10.68
N ARG A 112 12.09 1.37 -10.90
CA ARG A 112 13.24 2.05 -10.30
C ARG A 112 12.97 2.35 -8.84
N LEU A 113 13.72 1.70 -7.94
CA LEU A 113 13.74 2.03 -6.51
C LEU A 113 14.97 2.87 -6.21
N VAL A 114 14.80 3.96 -5.46
CA VAL A 114 15.85 4.97 -5.23
C VAL A 114 16.84 4.61 -4.11
N GLY A 115 16.67 3.47 -3.43
CA GLY A 115 17.48 3.08 -2.28
C GLY A 115 17.05 3.79 -0.99
N GLY A 116 16.94 3.05 0.11
CA GLY A 116 16.56 3.56 1.44
C GLY A 116 15.10 4.02 1.58
N VAL A 117 14.40 4.30 0.48
CA VAL A 117 13.01 4.78 0.48
C VAL A 117 12.04 3.61 0.31
N PRO A 118 11.04 3.47 1.21
CA PRO A 118 9.99 2.47 1.08
C PRO A 118 9.13 2.70 -0.18
N PHE A 119 8.99 1.67 -1.00
CA PHE A 119 8.04 1.61 -2.10
C PHE A 119 6.86 0.72 -1.71
N GLN A 120 5.68 1.32 -1.61
CA GLN A 120 4.47 0.63 -1.19
C GLN A 120 3.59 0.25 -2.38
N ILE A 121 3.16 -1.01 -2.39
CA ILE A 121 2.18 -1.54 -3.33
C ILE A 121 0.94 -1.90 -2.52
N ILE A 122 -0.17 -1.31 -2.90
CA ILE A 122 -1.47 -1.52 -2.25
C ILE A 122 -2.27 -2.50 -3.10
N GLY A 123 -2.78 -3.56 -2.47
CA GLY A 123 -3.69 -4.52 -3.07
C GLY A 123 -4.95 -4.67 -2.23
N ASP A 124 -6.10 -4.53 -2.86
CA ASP A 124 -7.39 -4.75 -2.21
C ASP A 124 -7.89 -6.17 -2.50
N PRO A 125 -8.49 -6.87 -1.52
CA PRO A 125 -9.16 -8.13 -1.79
C PRO A 125 -10.34 -7.89 -2.76
N PRO A 126 -10.60 -8.81 -3.70
CA PRO A 126 -11.78 -8.73 -4.54
C PRO A 126 -13.07 -8.64 -3.71
N SER A 127 -14.01 -7.80 -4.12
CA SER A 127 -15.33 -7.72 -3.50
C SER A 127 -16.00 -9.09 -3.44
N GLY A 128 -16.43 -9.52 -2.25
CA GLY A 128 -17.11 -10.81 -2.04
C GLY A 128 -16.20 -12.04 -2.13
N ALA A 129 -14.89 -11.89 -2.36
CA ALA A 129 -13.96 -13.01 -2.35
C ALA A 129 -13.53 -13.41 -0.94
N SER A 130 -13.07 -14.65 -0.82
CA SER A 130 -12.37 -15.12 0.36
C SER A 130 -11.11 -14.29 0.62
N GLN A 131 -10.76 -14.10 1.88
CA GLN A 131 -9.48 -13.47 2.24
C GLN A 131 -8.34 -14.38 1.77
N PRO A 132 -7.24 -13.82 1.21
CA PRO A 132 -6.05 -14.62 0.96
C PRO A 132 -5.54 -15.23 2.26
N ILE A 133 -4.98 -16.43 2.17
CA ILE A 133 -4.27 -17.08 3.28
C ILE A 133 -2.77 -16.80 3.22
N GLN A 134 -2.28 -16.37 2.05
CA GLN A 134 -0.88 -16.07 1.82
C GLN A 134 -0.73 -14.98 0.76
N ILE A 135 0.26 -14.11 0.95
CA ILE A 135 0.68 -13.09 -0.01
C ILE A 135 2.09 -13.44 -0.47
N ASN A 136 2.24 -13.68 -1.76
CA ASN A 136 3.52 -13.96 -2.39
C ASN A 136 4.06 -12.69 -3.04
N THR A 137 5.29 -12.33 -2.71
CA THR A 137 6.07 -11.29 -3.39
C THR A 137 7.13 -11.99 -4.25
N ASN A 138 7.09 -11.80 -5.56
CA ASN A 138 8.14 -12.24 -6.47
C ASN A 138 8.91 -11.01 -6.95
N ILE A 139 10.17 -10.90 -6.55
CA ILE A 139 11.01 -9.74 -6.82
C ILE A 139 12.31 -10.21 -7.46
N SER A 140 12.48 -9.84 -8.72
CA SER A 140 13.71 -10.10 -9.50
C SER A 140 14.37 -8.78 -9.91
N GLY A 141 15.59 -8.86 -10.42
CA GLY A 141 16.39 -7.69 -10.78
C GLY A 141 17.82 -8.09 -11.09
N ARG A 142 18.75 -7.12 -11.00
CA ARG A 142 20.18 -7.41 -11.17
C ARG A 142 20.67 -8.36 -10.08
N GLN A 143 21.48 -9.35 -10.45
CA GLN A 143 22.11 -10.27 -9.50
C GLN A 143 22.92 -9.49 -8.44
N GLY A 144 22.77 -9.88 -7.18
CA GLY A 144 23.40 -9.26 -6.03
C GLY A 144 22.72 -7.98 -5.53
N ALA A 145 21.70 -7.47 -6.23
CA ALA A 145 20.90 -6.35 -5.73
C ALA A 145 20.19 -6.73 -4.43
N THR A 146 20.30 -5.87 -3.42
CA THR A 146 19.74 -6.13 -2.09
C THR A 146 18.51 -5.29 -1.81
N TYR A 147 17.53 -5.92 -1.18
CA TYR A 147 16.30 -5.26 -0.77
C TYR A 147 15.73 -5.91 0.48
N ARG A 148 14.83 -5.17 1.13
CA ARG A 148 14.01 -5.62 2.25
C ARG A 148 12.55 -5.60 1.81
N VAL A 149 11.79 -6.62 2.18
CA VAL A 149 10.36 -6.73 1.85
C VAL A 149 9.56 -7.14 3.08
N GLY A 150 8.44 -6.47 3.31
CA GLY A 150 7.46 -6.81 4.33
C GLY A 150 6.05 -6.68 3.77
N VAL A 151 5.10 -7.38 4.39
CA VAL A 151 3.68 -7.31 4.04
C VAL A 151 2.86 -7.02 5.29
N SER A 152 1.82 -6.21 5.15
CA SER A 152 0.84 -5.95 6.20
C SER A 152 -0.58 -5.99 5.65
N GLY A 153 -1.54 -6.24 6.52
CA GLY A 153 -2.97 -6.11 6.23
C GLY A 153 -3.58 -5.06 7.14
N CYS A 154 -4.53 -4.30 6.62
CA CYS A 154 -5.15 -3.20 7.34
C CYS A 154 -6.68 -3.33 7.39
N THR A 155 -7.25 -2.98 8.54
CA THR A 155 -8.69 -2.90 8.78
C THR A 155 -9.11 -1.44 8.88
N ARG A 156 -10.29 -1.14 8.34
CA ARG A 156 -10.99 0.09 8.69
C ARG A 156 -11.85 -0.22 9.91
N GLU A 157 -11.70 0.57 10.96
CA GLU A 157 -12.62 0.56 12.10
C GLU A 157 -13.96 1.20 11.72
#